data_AF-A0A2U3B5W8-F1
#
_entry.id   AF-A0A2U3B5W8-F1
#
_cell.length_a   1.000
_cell.length_b   1.000
_cell.length_c   1.000
_cell.angle_alpha   90.00
_cell.angle_beta   90.00
_cell.angle_gamma   90.00
#
_symmetry.space_group_name_H-M   'P 1'
#
loop_
_entity.id
_entity.type
_entity.pdbx_description
1 polymer ?
#
loop_
_entity_poly.entity_id
_entity_poly.type
_entity_poly.pdbx_seq_one_letter_code
_entity_poly.pdbx_strand_id
1 'polypeptide(L)'
;MGCIIKQIGSFLAVMLMIMSSVYAAKPINDEGMYLGNGFPSGEHFNLLFHGKKADHQCETYIEIATIVPLTGGDIEDAPYSVGEKFPVGECPASTEDYSFTCEYGNVVNMPRGSENIQVLMESGRSGPAKKTGDDSDLNNDALQVTDACTGYSGNDPAVVRLPGNKNGYAVYGRVLGKPTDDGSPDFSIDGRSIPIIGDMDENGDVVWLMGVISGDGVYLPDECGVDGCMLTRWDPETKGKGAKKATDLTGLFTFTGSVCYESSSDEACLDDGCTATEFCCTEVSDYELGDIEYNGTVYDCASLASIPDAVECPVDTLPLTLYCHEFTEDTWIFNIADFVNVLYSLSSDAYNVQFRFYPIK
;
A
#
# COMPACT_ATOMS: atom_id res chain seq x y z
N MET A 1 -58.19 63.28 30.22
CA MET A 1 -57.43 63.36 31.48
C MET A 1 -57.17 61.91 31.89
N GLY A 2 -56.05 61.24 31.57
CA GLY A 2 -54.65 61.52 31.94
C GLY A 2 -54.39 60.90 33.33
N CYS A 3 -53.34 60.14 33.67
CA CYS A 3 -52.13 59.59 33.05
C CYS A 3 -51.37 58.87 34.23
N ILE A 4 -50.38 58.01 33.91
CA ILE A 4 -49.24 57.52 34.76
C ILE A 4 -49.55 56.32 35.71
N ILE A 5 -49.15 55.06 35.42
CA ILE A 5 -47.82 54.36 35.40
C ILE A 5 -47.17 54.11 36.77
N LYS A 6 -47.05 52.81 37.15
CA LYS A 6 -45.94 52.12 37.87
C LYS A 6 -46.32 50.63 38.01
N GLN A 7 -45.85 49.71 37.16
CA GLN A 7 -44.55 48.98 37.15
C GLN A 7 -44.23 48.18 38.43
N ILE A 8 -43.64 46.99 38.23
CA ILE A 8 -43.14 45.94 39.17
C ILE A 8 -44.16 44.79 39.36
N GLY A 9 -43.92 43.53 38.98
CA GLY A 9 -42.78 42.89 38.32
C GLY A 9 -43.22 41.47 37.92
N SER A 10 -43.10 41.13 36.64
CA SER A 10 -43.38 39.80 36.13
C SER A 10 -42.07 39.01 36.14
N PHE A 11 -42.01 37.96 36.96
CA PHE A 11 -40.89 37.02 37.02
C PHE A 11 -40.92 36.18 35.74
N LEU A 12 -40.23 36.65 34.71
CA LEU A 12 -39.97 35.89 33.49
C LEU A 12 -38.81 34.92 33.79
N ALA A 13 -39.15 33.68 34.15
CA ALA A 13 -38.19 32.58 34.18
C ALA A 13 -37.78 32.26 32.73
N VAL A 14 -36.73 32.92 32.24
CA VAL A 14 -36.05 32.55 31.00
C VAL A 14 -35.32 31.24 31.27
N MET A 15 -35.99 30.13 30.95
CA MET A 15 -35.40 28.81 30.89
C MET A 15 -34.42 28.81 29.70
N LEU A 16 -33.16 29.14 30.00
CA LEU A 16 -32.05 29.08 29.08
C LEU A 16 -31.85 27.61 28.68
N MET A 17 -32.41 27.20 27.54
CA MET A 17 -32.10 25.91 26.92
C MET A 17 -30.66 25.97 26.42
N ILE A 18 -29.73 25.57 27.29
CA ILE A 18 -28.36 25.28 26.91
C ILE A 18 -28.43 24.07 25.98
N MET A 19 -28.28 24.31 24.69
CA MET A 19 -28.01 23.29 23.68
C MET A 19 -26.63 22.68 24.00
N SER A 20 -26.57 21.74 24.94
CA SER A 20 -25.41 20.87 25.07
C SER A 20 -25.43 19.92 23.88
N SER A 21 -24.52 20.12 22.92
CA SER A 21 -24.16 19.09 21.97
C SER A 21 -23.67 17.88 22.78
N VAL A 22 -24.52 16.85 22.86
CA VAL A 22 -24.10 15.55 23.36
C VAL A 22 -23.20 14.96 22.28
N TYR A 23 -21.91 15.26 22.35
CA TYR A 23 -20.91 14.43 21.68
C TYR A 23 -20.96 13.09 22.39
N ALA A 24 -21.61 12.10 21.77
CA ALA A 24 -21.46 10.72 22.16
C ALA A 24 -20.00 10.34 21.92
N ALA A 25 -19.16 10.53 22.95
CA ALA A 25 -17.79 10.06 22.94
C ALA A 25 -17.85 8.55 22.70
N LYS A 26 -17.21 8.09 21.61
CA LYS A 26 -17.10 6.67 21.31
C LYS A 26 -16.49 6.00 22.55
N PRO A 27 -17.08 4.93 23.08
CA PRO A 27 -16.58 4.32 24.29
C PRO A 27 -15.13 3.86 24.07
N ILE A 28 -14.26 4.07 25.05
CA ILE A 28 -12.84 3.73 25.03
C ILE A 28 -12.58 2.57 26.00
N ASN A 29 -11.57 1.73 25.72
CA ASN A 29 -11.07 0.75 26.68
C ASN A 29 -10.17 1.43 27.73
N ASP A 30 -9.68 0.63 28.69
CA ASP A 30 -8.84 1.11 29.81
C ASP A 30 -7.49 1.70 29.35
N GLU A 31 -7.12 1.54 28.08
CA GLU A 31 -5.91 2.08 27.44
C GLU A 31 -6.19 3.36 26.63
N GLY A 32 -7.43 3.86 26.63
CA GLY A 32 -7.83 5.05 25.87
C GLY A 32 -8.12 4.79 24.38
N MET A 33 -8.10 3.53 23.95
CA MET A 33 -8.44 3.14 22.58
C MET A 33 -9.95 2.98 22.42
N TYR A 34 -10.54 3.57 21.38
CA TYR A 34 -11.95 3.39 21.08
C TYR A 34 -12.32 1.89 20.99
N LEU A 35 -13.42 1.48 21.63
CA LEU A 35 -14.09 0.18 21.46
C LEU A 35 -14.58 0.07 20.01
N GLY A 36 -13.66 -0.24 19.12
CA GLY A 36 -13.85 -0.36 17.69
C GLY A 36 -13.19 -1.62 17.17
N ASN A 37 -13.24 -1.78 15.85
CA ASN A 37 -12.63 -2.88 15.11
C ASN A 37 -11.08 -2.91 15.14
N GLY A 38 -10.44 -2.16 16.03
CA GLY A 38 -8.98 -2.04 16.13
C GLY A 38 -8.35 -1.08 15.12
N PHE A 39 -9.11 -0.57 14.15
CA PHE A 39 -8.58 0.43 13.23
C PHE A 39 -8.55 1.82 13.85
N PRO A 40 -7.47 2.60 13.65
CA PRO A 40 -7.45 4.01 13.99
C PRO A 40 -8.58 4.79 13.30
N SER A 41 -9.05 5.86 13.94
CA SER A 41 -9.93 6.83 13.27
C SER A 41 -9.08 7.77 12.42
N GLY A 42 -9.55 8.11 11.23
CA GLY A 42 -8.85 9.04 10.34
C GLY A 42 -9.11 8.77 8.87
N GLU A 43 -8.56 9.64 8.03
CA GLU A 43 -8.47 9.45 6.59
C GLU A 43 -7.54 8.28 6.28
N HIS A 44 -7.95 7.41 5.36
CA HIS A 44 -7.21 6.20 4.99
C HIS A 44 -7.68 5.67 3.65
N PHE A 45 -6.80 4.95 2.98
CA PHE A 45 -7.14 4.09 1.86
C PHE A 45 -7.50 2.70 2.37
N ASN A 46 -8.43 2.02 1.69
CA ASN A 46 -8.76 0.62 1.96
C ASN A 46 -8.25 -0.23 0.81
N LEU A 47 -7.60 -1.34 1.11
CA LEU A 47 -7.31 -2.42 0.17
C LEU A 47 -8.04 -3.67 0.66
N LEU A 48 -8.76 -4.33 -0.23
CA LEU A 48 -9.56 -5.50 0.11
C LEU A 48 -9.07 -6.72 -0.66
N PHE A 49 -8.71 -7.78 0.08
CA PHE A 49 -8.47 -9.08 -0.52
C PHE A 49 -9.73 -9.93 -0.38
N HIS A 50 -10.25 -10.42 -1.50
CA HIS A 50 -11.46 -11.21 -1.56
C HIS A 50 -11.11 -12.65 -1.95
N GLY A 51 -11.28 -13.56 -0.99
CA GLY A 51 -11.16 -15.00 -1.20
C GLY A 51 -12.33 -15.53 -2.03
N LYS A 52 -12.04 -16.05 -3.22
CA LYS A 52 -13.01 -16.65 -4.14
C LYS A 52 -12.85 -18.17 -4.24
N LYS A 53 -13.72 -18.80 -5.01
CA LYS A 53 -13.56 -20.21 -5.40
C LYS A 53 -12.52 -20.32 -6.52
N ALA A 54 -11.90 -21.48 -6.66
CA ALA A 54 -10.89 -21.74 -7.69
C ALA A 54 -11.42 -21.61 -9.13
N ASP A 55 -12.72 -21.78 -9.35
CA ASP A 55 -13.39 -21.65 -10.66
C ASP A 55 -13.89 -20.22 -10.95
N HIS A 56 -13.60 -19.25 -10.07
CA HIS A 56 -13.97 -17.87 -10.28
C HIS A 56 -13.30 -17.31 -11.54
N GLN A 57 -14.11 -16.79 -12.45
CA GLN A 57 -13.61 -15.97 -13.56
C GLN A 57 -13.22 -14.62 -12.98
N CYS A 58 -11.92 -14.40 -12.88
CA CYS A 58 -11.37 -13.16 -12.36
C CYS A 58 -11.32 -12.13 -13.50
N GLU A 59 -11.87 -10.94 -13.23
CA GLU A 59 -11.96 -9.85 -14.19
C GLU A 59 -11.51 -8.56 -13.49
N THR A 60 -10.71 -7.77 -14.21
CA THR A 60 -10.32 -6.41 -13.80
C THR A 60 -11.30 -5.42 -14.40
N TYR A 61 -11.80 -4.52 -13.56
CA TYR A 61 -12.75 -3.48 -13.95
C TYR A 61 -12.33 -2.14 -13.39
N ILE A 62 -12.80 -1.10 -14.06
CA ILE A 62 -12.87 0.26 -13.52
C ILE A 62 -14.29 0.49 -12.99
N GLU A 63 -14.43 1.43 -12.07
CA GLU A 63 -15.73 1.83 -11.53
C GLU A 63 -15.92 3.34 -11.61
N ILE A 64 -17.16 3.79 -11.77
CA ILE A 64 -17.48 5.22 -11.73
C ILE A 64 -17.14 5.74 -10.34
N ALA A 65 -16.09 6.55 -10.24
CA ALA A 65 -15.65 7.16 -9.00
C ALA A 65 -16.42 8.45 -8.71
N THR A 66 -16.63 9.27 -9.74
CA THR A 66 -17.31 10.56 -9.62
C THR A 66 -18.29 10.79 -10.76
N ILE A 67 -19.44 11.37 -10.42
CA ILE A 67 -20.42 11.90 -11.37
C ILE A 67 -20.56 13.39 -11.08
N VAL A 68 -20.24 14.22 -12.06
CA VAL A 68 -20.38 15.68 -11.97
C VAL A 68 -21.58 16.09 -12.84
N PRO A 69 -22.69 16.57 -12.24
CA PRO A 69 -23.79 17.12 -13.02
C PRO A 69 -23.34 18.40 -13.72
N LEU A 70 -23.63 18.49 -15.01
CA LEU A 70 -23.43 19.66 -15.85
C LEU A 70 -24.75 20.46 -15.92
N THR A 71 -24.79 21.47 -16.79
CA THR A 71 -25.85 22.50 -16.74
C THR A 71 -27.23 21.92 -17.05
N GLY A 72 -28.00 21.62 -16.00
CA GLY A 72 -29.39 21.13 -16.11
C GLY A 72 -29.60 19.70 -15.62
N GLY A 73 -28.54 18.94 -15.32
CA GLY A 73 -28.64 17.58 -14.78
C GLY A 73 -28.90 17.55 -13.28
N ASP A 74 -29.80 16.66 -12.84
CA ASP A 74 -29.96 16.28 -11.44
C ASP A 74 -29.19 14.98 -11.20
N ILE A 75 -28.42 14.89 -10.12
CA ILE A 75 -27.63 13.69 -9.80
C ILE A 75 -28.51 12.45 -9.64
N GLU A 76 -29.77 12.62 -9.23
CA GLU A 76 -30.75 11.51 -9.10
C GLU A 76 -31.19 10.93 -10.45
N ASP A 77 -31.04 11.72 -11.54
CA ASP A 77 -31.41 11.33 -12.91
C ASP A 77 -30.19 10.87 -13.74
N ALA A 78 -29.02 10.71 -13.11
CA ALA A 78 -27.83 10.23 -13.79
C ALA A 78 -28.04 8.80 -14.34
N PRO A 79 -27.60 8.50 -15.59
CA PRO A 79 -27.83 7.19 -16.22
C PRO A 79 -27.02 6.06 -15.57
N TYR A 80 -26.01 6.41 -14.78
CA TYR A 80 -25.12 5.49 -14.09
C TYR A 80 -24.97 5.88 -12.62
N SER A 81 -24.52 4.94 -11.80
CA SER A 81 -24.27 5.17 -10.37
C SER A 81 -22.79 5.08 -10.02
N VAL A 82 -22.37 5.82 -8.99
CA VAL A 82 -21.03 5.66 -8.39
C VAL A 82 -20.85 4.20 -7.94
N GLY A 83 -19.72 3.59 -8.31
CA GLY A 83 -19.40 2.18 -8.08
C GLY A 83 -19.92 1.22 -9.15
N GLU A 84 -20.59 1.71 -10.20
CA GLU A 84 -20.94 0.90 -11.37
C GLU A 84 -19.68 0.54 -12.16
N LYS A 85 -19.58 -0.71 -12.60
CA LYS A 85 -18.35 -1.31 -13.13
C LYS A 85 -18.35 -1.42 -14.65
N PHE A 86 -17.20 -1.13 -15.25
CA PHE A 86 -16.96 -1.19 -16.69
C PHE A 86 -15.64 -1.92 -16.99
N PRO A 87 -15.48 -2.51 -18.18
CA PRO A 87 -14.18 -2.94 -18.65
C PRO A 87 -13.17 -1.78 -18.65
N VAL A 88 -11.89 -2.09 -18.46
CA VAL A 88 -10.81 -1.10 -18.51
C VAL A 88 -10.82 -0.34 -19.84
N GLY A 89 -10.72 0.99 -19.81
CA GLY A 89 -10.79 1.85 -20.99
C GLY A 89 -12.20 2.07 -21.55
N GLU A 90 -13.24 1.48 -20.96
CA GLU A 90 -14.63 1.64 -21.39
C GLU A 90 -15.44 2.54 -20.44
N CYS A 91 -14.79 3.55 -19.85
CA CYS A 91 -15.50 4.54 -19.04
C CYS A 91 -16.58 5.25 -19.87
N PRO A 92 -17.81 5.41 -19.36
CA PRO A 92 -18.85 6.11 -20.11
C PRO A 92 -18.44 7.52 -20.52
N ALA A 93 -18.64 7.84 -21.80
CA ALA A 93 -18.38 9.19 -22.29
C ALA A 93 -19.26 10.22 -21.57
N SER A 94 -18.69 11.40 -21.29
CA SER A 94 -19.45 12.54 -20.77
C SER A 94 -20.59 12.91 -21.73
N THR A 95 -21.75 13.26 -21.18
CA THR A 95 -22.92 13.74 -21.92
C THR A 95 -23.04 15.26 -21.79
N GLU A 96 -24.09 15.85 -22.38
CA GLU A 96 -24.40 17.27 -22.18
C GLU A 96 -24.72 17.60 -20.71
N ASP A 97 -25.28 16.63 -19.97
CA ASP A 97 -25.81 16.80 -18.62
C ASP A 97 -24.91 16.25 -17.52
N TYR A 98 -23.94 15.38 -17.85
CA TYR A 98 -23.10 14.70 -16.86
C TYR A 98 -21.68 14.49 -17.36
N SER A 99 -20.71 14.62 -16.46
CA SER A 99 -19.35 14.13 -16.66
C SER A 99 -19.09 12.94 -15.73
N PHE A 100 -18.47 11.90 -16.28
CA PHE A 100 -18.11 10.68 -15.57
C PHE A 100 -16.60 10.55 -15.50
N THR A 101 -16.12 10.17 -14.32
CA THR A 101 -14.73 9.78 -14.10
C THR A 101 -14.72 8.37 -13.55
N CYS A 102 -14.03 7.47 -14.25
CA CYS A 102 -13.83 6.10 -13.81
C CYS A 102 -12.43 5.92 -13.28
N GLU A 103 -12.30 5.03 -12.31
CA GLU A 103 -11.03 4.71 -11.69
C GLU A 103 -10.97 3.22 -11.41
N TYR A 104 -9.76 2.68 -11.33
CA TYR A 104 -9.57 1.32 -10.82
C TYR A 104 -10.08 1.21 -9.39
N GLY A 105 -10.76 0.10 -9.10
CA GLY A 105 -11.19 -0.22 -7.74
C GLY A 105 -10.03 -0.62 -6.82
N ASN A 106 -10.37 -1.03 -5.59
CA ASN A 106 -9.40 -1.34 -4.54
C ASN A 106 -9.46 -2.81 -4.05
N VAL A 107 -9.89 -3.73 -4.92
CA VAL A 107 -10.14 -5.13 -4.57
C VAL A 107 -9.22 -6.06 -5.36
N VAL A 108 -8.46 -6.88 -4.63
CA VAL A 108 -7.74 -8.02 -5.16
C VAL A 108 -8.56 -9.28 -4.94
N ASN A 109 -8.74 -10.10 -5.98
CA ASN A 109 -9.43 -11.37 -5.94
C ASN A 109 -8.40 -12.50 -5.98
N MET A 110 -8.54 -13.46 -5.09
CA MET A 110 -7.59 -14.57 -4.94
C MET A 110 -8.34 -15.88 -4.60
N PRO A 111 -7.88 -17.04 -5.06
CA PRO A 111 -8.48 -18.31 -4.69
C PRO A 111 -8.18 -18.64 -3.23
N ARG A 112 -9.19 -19.11 -2.48
CA ARG A 112 -9.01 -19.58 -1.11
C ARG A 112 -8.23 -20.89 -1.07
N GLY A 113 -7.41 -21.08 -0.05
CA GLY A 113 -6.57 -22.26 0.15
C GLY A 113 -5.41 -22.35 -0.84
N SER A 114 -5.02 -21.23 -1.45
CA SER A 114 -3.87 -21.14 -2.34
C SER A 114 -2.70 -20.50 -1.62
N GLU A 115 -1.51 -21.05 -1.86
CA GLU A 115 -0.21 -20.49 -1.44
C GLU A 115 0.47 -19.73 -2.60
N ASN A 116 -0.14 -19.74 -3.81
CA ASN A 116 0.42 -19.11 -5.00
C ASN A 116 -0.12 -17.69 -5.21
N ILE A 117 -0.43 -16.97 -4.12
CA ILE A 117 -1.02 -15.64 -4.18
C ILE A 117 0.13 -14.63 -4.05
N GLN A 118 0.22 -13.71 -5.01
CA GLN A 118 1.27 -12.70 -5.05
C GLN A 118 0.66 -11.32 -5.30
N VAL A 119 1.24 -10.31 -4.68
CA VAL A 119 0.81 -8.91 -4.84
C VAL A 119 2.03 -8.06 -5.10
N LEU A 120 2.09 -7.49 -6.29
CA LEU A 120 3.05 -6.46 -6.64
C LEU A 120 2.46 -5.11 -6.22
N MET A 121 3.02 -4.51 -5.18
CA MET A 121 2.67 -3.15 -4.79
C MET A 121 3.66 -2.18 -5.43
N GLU A 122 3.14 -1.16 -6.10
CA GLU A 122 3.89 -0.17 -6.89
C GLU A 122 3.66 1.23 -6.30
N SER A 123 4.74 1.94 -5.99
CA SER A 123 4.68 3.35 -5.58
C SER A 123 6.07 3.96 -5.67
N GLY A 124 6.26 5.14 -5.13
CA GLY A 124 7.50 5.88 -5.23
C GLY A 124 7.45 7.14 -4.39
N ARG A 125 8.59 7.83 -4.27
CA ARG A 125 8.68 9.13 -3.56
C ARG A 125 7.65 10.14 -4.08
N SER A 126 7.37 10.09 -5.39
CA SER A 126 6.39 10.95 -6.07
C SER A 126 5.07 10.24 -6.37
N GLY A 127 4.88 9.02 -5.86
CA GLY A 127 3.75 8.15 -6.19
C GLY A 127 4.09 7.11 -7.25
N PRO A 128 3.09 6.37 -7.75
CA PRO A 128 3.32 5.29 -8.70
C PRO A 128 3.74 5.85 -10.06
N ALA A 129 4.61 5.13 -10.77
CA ALA A 129 5.03 5.49 -12.12
C ALA A 129 3.82 5.73 -13.01
N LYS A 130 3.88 6.78 -13.84
CA LYS A 130 2.90 6.95 -14.91
C LYS A 130 3.06 5.76 -15.84
N LYS A 131 2.04 4.91 -15.98
CA LYS A 131 2.11 3.85 -17.00
C LYS A 131 2.32 4.53 -18.35
N THR A 132 3.22 3.99 -19.16
CA THR A 132 3.45 4.46 -20.52
C THR A 132 2.17 4.25 -21.34
N GLY A 133 1.43 5.34 -21.56
CA GLY A 133 0.14 5.36 -22.25
C GLY A 133 -0.84 6.35 -21.62
N ASP A 134 -1.80 6.82 -22.42
CA ASP A 134 -2.90 7.68 -21.96
C ASP A 134 -3.99 6.84 -21.24
N ASP A 135 -3.61 6.07 -20.22
CA ASP A 135 -4.60 5.36 -19.41
C ASP A 135 -5.35 6.37 -18.53
N SER A 136 -6.50 6.82 -19.05
CA SER A 136 -7.35 7.83 -18.43
C SER A 136 -8.01 7.38 -17.13
N ASP A 137 -7.97 6.08 -16.82
CA ASP A 137 -8.61 5.50 -15.63
C ASP A 137 -7.65 5.48 -14.42
N LEU A 138 -6.39 5.86 -14.61
CA LEU A 138 -5.42 6.00 -13.53
C LEU A 138 -5.65 7.28 -12.71
N ASN A 139 -5.70 7.12 -11.40
CA ASN A 139 -5.77 8.20 -10.42
C ASN A 139 -4.60 8.06 -9.44
N ASN A 140 -3.61 8.96 -9.58
CA ASN A 140 -2.40 8.95 -8.75
C ASN A 140 -2.64 9.38 -7.29
N ASP A 141 -3.81 9.95 -6.99
CA ASP A 141 -4.20 10.38 -5.65
C ASP A 141 -5.03 9.31 -4.91
N ALA A 142 -5.32 8.17 -5.55
CA ALA A 142 -6.09 7.06 -5.00
C ALA A 142 -5.31 5.74 -4.97
N LEU A 143 -5.61 4.89 -3.99
CA LEU A 143 -5.16 3.50 -4.01
C LEU A 143 -5.94 2.73 -5.08
N GLN A 144 -5.22 2.14 -6.02
CA GLN A 144 -5.79 1.49 -7.19
C GLN A 144 -5.28 0.06 -7.35
N VAL A 145 -6.13 -0.86 -7.77
CA VAL A 145 -5.78 -2.23 -8.13
C VAL A 145 -5.91 -2.37 -9.64
N THR A 146 -4.79 -2.23 -10.36
CA THR A 146 -4.77 -2.24 -11.83
C THR A 146 -4.72 -3.65 -12.43
N ASP A 147 -4.33 -4.63 -11.62
CA ASP A 147 -4.59 -6.04 -11.87
C ASP A 147 -5.23 -6.64 -10.63
N ALA A 148 -6.52 -7.00 -10.73
CA ALA A 148 -7.31 -7.47 -9.62
C ALA A 148 -7.19 -8.96 -9.36
N CYS A 149 -6.32 -9.68 -10.07
CA CYS A 149 -6.29 -11.13 -10.10
C CYS A 149 -4.95 -11.68 -9.65
N THR A 150 -4.99 -12.72 -8.82
CA THR A 150 -3.77 -13.45 -8.48
C THR A 150 -4.07 -14.90 -8.09
N GLY A 151 -3.12 -15.80 -8.37
CA GLY A 151 -3.13 -17.19 -7.90
C GLY A 151 -4.04 -18.16 -8.65
N TYR A 152 -4.74 -17.74 -9.72
CA TYR A 152 -5.61 -18.62 -10.53
C TYR A 152 -4.85 -19.39 -11.63
N SER A 153 -3.80 -18.79 -12.18
CA SER A 153 -3.02 -19.28 -13.33
C SER A 153 -1.58 -19.68 -12.97
N GLY A 154 -1.15 -19.47 -11.72
CA GLY A 154 0.21 -19.67 -11.23
C GLY A 154 1.17 -18.56 -11.69
N ASN A 155 1.93 -17.97 -10.76
CA ASN A 155 2.86 -16.83 -10.98
C ASN A 155 2.21 -15.62 -11.68
N ASP A 156 1.05 -15.19 -11.17
CA ASP A 156 0.29 -14.06 -11.67
C ASP A 156 0.03 -13.09 -10.49
N PRO A 157 0.88 -12.07 -10.29
CA PRO A 157 0.72 -11.15 -9.18
C PRO A 157 -0.36 -10.11 -9.48
N ALA A 158 -1.23 -9.86 -8.49
CA ALA A 158 -2.12 -8.71 -8.54
C ALA A 158 -1.30 -7.43 -8.40
N VAL A 159 -1.67 -6.36 -9.09
CA VAL A 159 -0.91 -5.11 -9.13
C VAL A 159 -1.67 -4.01 -8.40
N VAL A 160 -1.08 -3.51 -7.31
CA VAL A 160 -1.65 -2.48 -6.44
C VAL A 160 -0.78 -1.23 -6.50
N ARG A 161 -1.38 -0.08 -6.83
CA ARG A 161 -0.72 1.22 -6.84
C ARG A 161 -1.08 2.01 -5.59
N LEU A 162 -0.08 2.49 -4.86
CA LEU A 162 -0.27 3.35 -3.69
C LEU A 162 0.06 4.81 -4.05
N PRO A 163 -0.76 5.79 -3.65
CA PRO A 163 -0.43 7.20 -3.80
C PRO A 163 0.87 7.55 -3.07
N GLY A 164 1.60 8.53 -3.62
CA GLY A 164 2.83 9.00 -3.00
C GLY A 164 2.56 9.63 -1.63
N ASN A 165 3.36 9.27 -0.63
CA ASN A 165 3.38 9.95 0.66
C ASN A 165 4.82 10.02 1.19
N LYS A 166 5.34 11.24 1.35
CA LYS A 166 6.73 11.49 1.80
C LYS A 166 7.07 10.90 3.16
N ASN A 167 6.09 10.73 4.03
CA ASN A 167 6.24 10.16 5.37
C ASN A 167 5.73 8.71 5.43
N GLY A 168 5.25 8.15 4.32
CA GLY A 168 4.69 6.81 4.26
C GLY A 168 3.29 6.68 4.89
N TYR A 169 2.96 5.45 5.27
CA TYR A 169 1.65 5.11 5.81
C TYR A 169 1.78 4.26 7.07
N ALA A 170 0.89 4.49 8.04
CA ALA A 170 0.63 3.47 9.05
C ALA A 170 -0.32 2.43 8.45
N VAL A 171 0.05 1.15 8.49
CA VAL A 171 -0.69 0.07 7.83
C VAL A 171 -1.30 -0.85 8.86
N TYR A 172 -2.59 -1.12 8.72
CA TYR A 172 -3.31 -2.01 9.61
C TYR A 172 -4.07 -3.07 8.82
N GLY A 173 -4.02 -4.32 9.25
CA GLY A 173 -4.70 -5.45 8.60
C GLY A 173 -5.65 -6.19 9.53
N ARG A 174 -6.74 -6.75 8.98
CA ARG A 174 -7.59 -7.72 9.70
C ARG A 174 -8.32 -8.68 8.78
N VAL A 175 -8.60 -9.88 9.29
CA VAL A 175 -9.40 -10.90 8.61
C VAL A 175 -10.90 -10.76 8.93
N LEU A 176 -11.71 -10.77 7.87
CA LEU A 176 -13.17 -10.66 7.85
C LEU A 176 -13.79 -11.89 7.14
N GLY A 177 -15.05 -12.19 7.45
CA GLY A 177 -15.77 -13.37 6.90
C GLY A 177 -15.77 -14.60 7.80
N LYS A 178 -16.78 -15.47 7.66
CA LYS A 178 -16.95 -16.64 8.54
C LYS A 178 -15.90 -17.71 8.23
N PRO A 179 -15.48 -18.50 9.25
CA PRO A 179 -14.68 -19.71 9.03
C PRO A 179 -15.26 -20.61 7.94
N THR A 180 -14.37 -21.32 7.24
CA THR A 180 -14.70 -22.58 6.58
C THR A 180 -14.93 -23.67 7.64
N ASP A 181 -15.47 -24.81 7.23
CA ASP A 181 -15.81 -25.91 8.14
C ASP A 181 -14.56 -26.57 8.78
N ASP A 182 -13.36 -26.31 8.25
CA ASP A 182 -12.13 -27.07 8.54
C ASP A 182 -11.20 -26.44 9.59
N GLY A 183 -11.42 -25.20 10.00
CA GLY A 183 -10.47 -24.51 10.87
C GLY A 183 -10.38 -23.02 10.55
N SER A 184 -9.54 -22.28 11.26
CA SER A 184 -9.50 -20.83 11.22
C SER A 184 -9.25 -20.24 9.83
N PRO A 185 -9.99 -19.19 9.39
CA PRO A 185 -9.62 -18.43 8.22
C PRO A 185 -8.38 -17.63 8.63
N ASP A 186 -7.25 -18.14 8.19
CA ASP A 186 -5.95 -17.56 8.40
C ASP A 186 -5.52 -16.90 7.08
N PHE A 187 -4.79 -15.80 7.23
CA PHE A 187 -4.17 -15.07 6.14
C PHE A 187 -2.74 -14.81 6.56
N SER A 188 -1.77 -15.32 5.81
CA SER A 188 -0.37 -14.90 5.97
C SER A 188 -0.01 -13.93 4.85
N ILE A 189 0.80 -12.96 5.22
CA ILE A 189 1.53 -12.10 4.30
C ILE A 189 3.00 -12.23 4.67
N ASP A 190 3.75 -12.77 3.72
CA ASP A 190 5.12 -13.18 3.92
C ASP A 190 6.00 -12.53 2.85
N GLY A 191 7.22 -12.18 3.27
CA GLY A 191 8.26 -11.65 2.40
C GLY A 191 8.13 -10.17 2.00
N ARG A 192 9.27 -9.65 1.57
CA ARG A 192 9.45 -8.42 0.80
C ARG A 192 10.51 -8.77 -0.24
N SER A 193 10.09 -9.17 -1.43
CA SER A 193 11.02 -9.21 -2.55
C SER A 193 10.89 -7.88 -3.25
N ILE A 194 11.90 -7.03 -3.18
CA ILE A 194 11.96 -5.83 -4.01
C ILE A 194 12.52 -6.29 -5.35
N PRO A 195 11.71 -6.52 -6.40
CA PRO A 195 12.26 -6.67 -7.74
C PRO A 195 13.05 -5.39 -8.11
N ILE A 196 14.21 -5.58 -8.72
CA ILE A 196 14.95 -4.52 -9.38
C ILE A 196 14.05 -3.94 -10.46
N ILE A 197 13.89 -2.62 -10.47
CA ILE A 197 13.11 -1.94 -11.52
C ILE A 197 14.00 -0.92 -12.17
N GLY A 198 14.31 -1.21 -13.43
CA GLY A 198 14.53 -0.19 -14.44
C GLY A 198 13.18 0.33 -14.91
N ASP A 199 12.84 1.58 -14.64
CA ASP A 199 11.75 2.24 -15.37
C ASP A 199 12.33 3.12 -16.47
N MET A 200 11.77 3.06 -17.67
CA MET A 200 12.09 4.01 -18.73
C MET A 200 11.31 5.28 -18.45
N ASP A 201 12.01 6.40 -18.23
CA ASP A 201 11.36 7.69 -18.12
C ASP A 201 10.61 8.04 -19.44
N GLU A 202 9.89 9.16 -19.41
CA GLU A 202 9.16 9.69 -20.56
C GLU A 202 10.05 10.07 -21.77
N ASN A 203 11.39 10.03 -21.61
CA ASN A 203 12.40 10.23 -22.65
C ASN A 203 13.10 8.93 -23.12
N GLY A 204 12.81 7.79 -22.49
CA GLY A 204 13.44 6.50 -22.75
C GLY A 204 14.73 6.22 -21.97
N ASP A 205 15.05 7.03 -20.96
CA ASP A 205 16.17 6.81 -20.05
C ASP A 205 15.76 5.80 -18.97
N VAL A 206 16.48 4.68 -18.89
CA VAL A 206 16.21 3.63 -17.90
C VAL A 206 16.80 4.05 -16.55
N VAL A 207 15.95 4.33 -15.56
CA VAL A 207 16.35 4.57 -14.17
C VAL A 207 16.61 3.22 -13.52
N TRP A 208 17.87 2.82 -13.44
CA TRP A 208 18.27 1.55 -12.80
C TRP A 208 18.42 1.73 -11.28
N LEU A 209 17.60 1.00 -10.52
CA LEU A 209 17.82 0.85 -9.07
C LEU A 209 18.73 -0.35 -8.81
N MET A 210 20.00 -0.08 -8.50
CA MET A 210 21.00 -1.09 -8.17
C MET A 210 21.14 -1.17 -6.64
N GLY A 211 20.14 -1.72 -5.94
CA GLY A 211 20.15 -1.80 -4.48
C GLY A 211 20.84 -3.05 -3.94
N VAL A 212 21.65 -2.92 -2.88
CA VAL A 212 22.10 -4.07 -2.08
C VAL A 212 21.38 -4.03 -0.75
N ILE A 213 20.43 -4.94 -0.55
CA ILE A 213 19.74 -5.11 0.73
C ILE A 213 20.69 -5.87 1.66
N SER A 214 21.52 -5.16 2.43
CA SER A 214 22.27 -5.79 3.51
C SER A 214 21.32 -6.16 4.67
N GLY A 215 21.56 -7.32 5.29
CA GLY A 215 20.58 -8.20 5.95
C GLY A 215 19.77 -7.69 7.15
N ASP A 216 19.76 -6.39 7.43
CA ASP A 216 18.93 -5.80 8.49
C ASP A 216 17.60 -5.23 7.97
N GLY A 217 17.35 -5.23 6.65
CA GLY A 217 16.14 -4.70 5.97
C GLY A 217 14.81 -5.39 6.31
N VAL A 218 14.74 -6.09 7.44
CA VAL A 218 13.59 -6.82 7.95
C VAL A 218 13.30 -6.36 9.38
N TYR A 219 12.82 -5.13 9.53
CA TYR A 219 12.04 -4.83 10.73
C TYR A 219 10.66 -5.46 10.55
N LEU A 220 10.31 -6.43 11.39
CA LEU A 220 8.96 -6.99 11.45
C LEU A 220 8.36 -6.56 12.79
N PRO A 221 7.07 -6.16 12.85
CA PRO A 221 6.42 -5.85 14.11
C PRO A 221 6.56 -7.02 15.10
N ASP A 222 6.57 -6.78 16.41
CA ASP A 222 6.68 -7.84 17.43
C ASP A 222 5.60 -8.95 17.30
N GLU A 223 4.47 -8.64 16.67
CA GLU A 223 3.37 -9.57 16.38
C GLU A 223 3.60 -10.42 15.11
N CYS A 224 4.68 -10.17 14.38
CA CYS A 224 5.09 -10.82 13.15
C CYS A 224 6.46 -11.50 13.33
N GLY A 225 6.59 -12.74 12.87
CA GLY A 225 7.84 -13.48 12.95
C GLY A 225 8.72 -13.22 11.74
N VAL A 226 9.99 -13.66 11.78
CA VAL A 226 10.97 -13.54 10.67
C VAL A 226 10.46 -14.02 9.30
N ASP A 227 9.50 -14.94 9.28
CA ASP A 227 8.94 -15.51 8.05
C ASP A 227 7.73 -14.72 7.51
N GLY A 228 7.25 -13.70 8.23
CA GLY A 228 6.11 -12.83 7.84
C GLY A 228 5.06 -12.61 8.94
N CYS A 229 3.91 -12.07 8.56
CA CYS A 229 2.80 -11.76 9.46
C CYS A 229 1.62 -12.71 9.22
N MET A 230 1.23 -13.48 10.24
CA MET A 230 0.01 -14.29 10.19
C MET A 230 -1.15 -13.57 10.89
N LEU A 231 -2.14 -13.17 10.10
CA LEU A 231 -3.41 -12.65 10.58
C LEU A 231 -4.41 -13.79 10.79
N THR A 232 -4.97 -13.84 11.99
CA THR A 232 -5.98 -14.84 12.37
C THR A 232 -7.29 -14.13 12.70
N ARG A 233 -8.43 -14.75 12.34
CA ARG A 233 -9.72 -14.09 12.58
C ARG A 233 -10.13 -14.05 14.04
N TRP A 234 -9.82 -15.05 14.86
CA TRP A 234 -10.16 -15.05 16.29
C TRP A 234 -9.03 -15.72 17.07
N ASP A 235 -8.98 -15.48 18.37
CA ASP A 235 -8.03 -16.17 19.25
C ASP A 235 -8.59 -17.57 19.57
N PRO A 236 -7.91 -18.67 19.16
CA PRO A 236 -8.36 -20.03 19.40
C PRO A 236 -8.48 -20.37 20.89
N GLU A 237 -7.80 -19.64 21.77
CA GLU A 237 -7.85 -19.82 23.23
C GLU A 237 -9.06 -19.12 23.87
N THR A 238 -9.73 -18.23 23.16
CA THR A 238 -10.90 -17.51 23.67
C THR A 238 -12.22 -18.14 23.21
N LYS A 239 -13.24 -18.13 24.08
CA LYS A 239 -14.56 -18.72 23.77
C LYS A 239 -15.36 -17.96 22.71
N GLY A 240 -14.88 -16.83 22.20
CA GLY A 240 -15.58 -15.99 21.22
C GLY A 240 -14.93 -16.02 19.84
N LYS A 241 -15.65 -16.50 18.82
CA LYS A 241 -15.22 -16.47 17.40
C LYS A 241 -15.46 -15.11 16.73
N GLY A 242 -15.31 -14.02 17.48
CA GLY A 242 -15.42 -12.65 16.99
C GLY A 242 -14.21 -12.31 16.12
N ALA A 243 -14.36 -11.39 15.17
CA ALA A 243 -13.22 -10.90 14.40
C ALA A 243 -12.22 -10.21 15.35
N LYS A 244 -10.92 -10.54 15.24
CA LYS A 244 -9.84 -9.88 15.94
C LYS A 244 -9.82 -8.40 15.56
N LYS A 245 -9.28 -7.60 16.47
CA LYS A 245 -8.91 -6.22 16.20
C LYS A 245 -7.86 -6.21 15.07
N ALA A 246 -7.76 -5.09 14.38
CA ALA A 246 -6.70 -4.89 13.41
C ALA A 246 -5.32 -5.01 14.06
N THR A 247 -4.40 -5.65 13.34
CA THR A 247 -2.98 -5.80 13.65
C THR A 247 -2.22 -4.68 12.94
N ASP A 248 -1.20 -4.14 13.61
CA ASP A 248 -0.27 -3.19 13.00
C ASP A 248 0.69 -3.96 12.07
N LEU A 249 0.66 -3.60 10.79
CA LEU A 249 1.47 -4.18 9.73
C LEU A 249 2.52 -3.20 9.21
N THR A 250 2.68 -2.03 9.83
CA THR A 250 3.53 -0.95 9.31
C THR A 250 4.97 -1.40 9.10
N GLY A 251 5.49 -2.27 9.97
CA GLY A 251 6.85 -2.82 9.83
C GLY A 251 7.07 -3.63 8.55
N LEU A 252 6.02 -4.20 7.92
CA LEU A 252 6.16 -4.86 6.60
C LEU A 252 6.53 -3.90 5.47
N PHE A 253 6.44 -2.59 5.71
CA PHE A 253 6.67 -1.54 4.72
C PHE A 253 7.81 -0.61 5.12
N THR A 254 8.59 -0.95 6.13
CA THR A 254 9.81 -0.22 6.50
C THR A 254 11.03 -0.83 5.81
N PHE A 255 12.08 -0.03 5.67
CA PHE A 255 13.33 -0.40 5.02
C PHE A 255 14.50 0.24 5.77
N THR A 256 15.57 -0.54 5.91
CA THR A 256 16.90 -0.11 6.34
C THR A 256 17.92 -0.85 5.49
N GLY A 257 18.93 -0.16 4.98
CA GLY A 257 19.93 -0.75 4.08
C GLY A 257 20.41 0.23 3.02
N SER A 258 21.04 -0.31 1.97
CA SER A 258 21.76 0.47 0.97
C SER A 258 21.05 0.44 -0.38
N VAL A 259 20.78 1.60 -0.97
CA VAL A 259 20.31 1.70 -2.36
C VAL A 259 21.42 2.34 -3.18
N CYS A 260 21.88 1.67 -4.24
CA CYS A 260 22.98 2.16 -5.05
C CYS A 260 22.56 2.45 -6.50
N TYR A 261 23.34 3.33 -7.12
CA TYR A 261 23.12 3.85 -8.46
C TYR A 261 24.41 3.77 -9.26
N GLU A 262 24.31 3.65 -10.59
CA GLU A 262 25.49 3.61 -11.45
C GLU A 262 26.24 4.96 -11.48
N SER A 263 25.51 6.06 -11.36
CA SER A 263 26.06 7.42 -11.46
C SER A 263 25.82 8.23 -10.20
N SER A 264 26.83 9.03 -9.82
CA SER A 264 26.70 10.06 -8.78
C SER A 264 25.80 11.23 -9.19
N SER A 265 25.45 11.32 -10.47
CA SER A 265 24.57 12.37 -11.00
C SER A 265 23.09 12.00 -10.99
N ASP A 266 22.74 10.81 -10.52
CA ASP A 266 21.35 10.38 -10.39
C ASP A 266 20.60 11.31 -9.42
N GLU A 267 19.35 11.67 -9.75
CA GLU A 267 18.56 12.60 -8.93
C GLU A 267 18.43 12.13 -7.48
N ALA A 268 18.33 10.82 -7.25
CA ALA A 268 18.30 10.25 -5.91
C ALA A 268 19.60 10.51 -5.12
N CYS A 269 20.73 10.68 -5.81
CA CYS A 269 22.03 11.01 -5.23
C CYS A 269 22.30 12.51 -5.11
N LEU A 270 21.49 13.38 -5.75
CA LEU A 270 21.70 14.83 -5.77
C LEU A 270 21.25 15.53 -4.48
N ASP A 271 20.24 15.00 -3.78
CA ASP A 271 19.63 15.67 -2.62
C ASP A 271 20.36 15.37 -1.30
N ASP A 272 20.74 14.11 -1.06
CA ASP A 272 21.34 13.68 0.23
C ASP A 272 22.79 13.15 0.11
N GLY A 273 23.32 13.08 -1.11
CA GLY A 273 24.68 12.65 -1.40
C GLY A 273 24.88 11.14 -1.32
N CYS A 274 25.21 10.50 -2.44
CA CYS A 274 25.64 9.11 -2.47
C CYS A 274 27.14 8.97 -2.24
N THR A 275 27.55 7.86 -1.63
CA THR A 275 28.95 7.50 -1.43
C THR A 275 29.40 6.50 -2.48
N ALA A 276 30.49 6.81 -3.19
CA ALA A 276 31.13 5.85 -4.09
C ALA A 276 31.60 4.63 -3.29
N THR A 277 31.06 3.47 -3.63
CA THR A 277 31.27 2.20 -2.94
C THR A 277 31.74 1.18 -3.98
N GLU A 278 32.86 0.52 -3.70
CA GLU A 278 33.39 -0.55 -4.54
C GLU A 278 32.73 -1.88 -4.15
N PHE A 279 32.26 -2.60 -5.15
CA PHE A 279 31.67 -3.92 -5.06
C PHE A 279 32.52 -4.92 -5.84
N CYS A 280 32.59 -6.14 -5.33
CA CYS A 280 33.20 -7.27 -5.99
C CYS A 280 32.08 -8.23 -6.38
N CYS A 281 31.85 -8.34 -7.69
CA CYS A 281 30.67 -8.98 -8.24
C CYS A 281 31.02 -10.28 -9.00
N THR A 282 30.19 -11.32 -8.84
CA THR A 282 30.28 -12.55 -9.63
C THR A 282 28.99 -12.73 -10.41
N GLU A 283 29.09 -12.98 -11.71
CA GLU A 283 27.91 -13.25 -12.54
C GLU A 283 27.22 -14.53 -12.06
N VAL A 284 25.92 -14.43 -11.84
CA VAL A 284 25.06 -15.55 -11.42
C VAL A 284 23.94 -15.76 -12.43
N SER A 285 23.52 -17.02 -12.58
CA SER A 285 22.43 -17.39 -13.49
C SER A 285 21.07 -17.44 -12.81
N ASP A 286 21.06 -17.57 -11.49
CA ASP A 286 19.85 -17.64 -10.66
C ASP A 286 19.80 -16.39 -9.79
N TYR A 287 18.68 -15.68 -9.83
CA TYR A 287 18.48 -14.44 -9.08
C TYR A 287 18.10 -14.73 -7.63
N GLU A 288 18.92 -14.28 -6.69
CA GLU A 288 18.69 -14.28 -5.25
C GLU A 288 18.46 -12.85 -4.71
N LEU A 289 17.89 -12.75 -3.52
CA LEU A 289 17.64 -11.46 -2.89
C LEU A 289 18.96 -10.82 -2.45
N GLY A 290 19.27 -9.63 -3.01
CA GLY A 290 20.53 -8.93 -2.79
C GLY A 290 21.45 -8.93 -4.01
N ASP A 291 21.12 -9.73 -5.04
CA ASP A 291 21.80 -9.66 -6.33
C ASP A 291 21.52 -8.34 -7.04
N ILE A 292 22.48 -7.93 -7.86
CA ILE A 292 22.45 -6.70 -8.65
C ILE A 292 22.32 -7.06 -10.12
N GLU A 293 21.30 -6.53 -10.79
CA GLU A 293 21.22 -6.55 -12.25
C GLU A 293 21.94 -5.32 -12.81
N TYR A 294 22.90 -5.57 -13.69
CA TYR A 294 23.66 -4.54 -14.40
C TYR A 294 23.73 -4.89 -15.89
N ASN A 295 23.22 -4.00 -16.75
CA ASN A 295 23.16 -4.20 -18.20
C ASN A 295 22.53 -5.54 -18.62
N GLY A 296 21.45 -5.96 -17.95
CA GLY A 296 20.74 -7.21 -18.24
C GLY A 296 21.45 -8.48 -17.79
N THR A 297 22.50 -8.36 -16.97
CA THR A 297 23.25 -9.47 -16.37
C THR A 297 23.13 -9.39 -14.85
N VAL A 298 22.87 -10.50 -14.18
CA VAL A 298 22.70 -10.56 -12.72
C VAL A 298 24.03 -10.92 -12.07
N TYR A 299 24.35 -10.22 -10.97
CA TYR A 299 25.58 -10.38 -10.22
C TYR A 299 25.30 -10.54 -8.73
N ASP A 300 25.92 -11.52 -8.10
CA ASP A 300 26.08 -11.55 -6.64
C ASP A 300 27.25 -10.62 -6.29
N CYS A 301 26.97 -9.56 -5.55
CA CYS A 301 27.93 -8.50 -5.25
C CYS A 301 28.07 -8.30 -3.75
N ALA A 302 29.32 -8.36 -3.26
CA ALA A 302 29.67 -7.93 -1.91
C ALA A 302 30.42 -6.61 -1.95
N SER A 303 30.11 -5.67 -1.05
CA SER A 303 30.91 -4.45 -0.92
C SER A 303 32.33 -4.83 -0.50
N LEU A 304 33.36 -4.21 -1.09
CA LEU A 304 34.76 -4.49 -0.76
C LEU A 304 35.01 -4.33 0.74
N ALA A 305 34.35 -3.36 1.37
CA ALA A 305 34.43 -3.11 2.82
C ALA A 305 33.85 -4.25 3.68
N SER A 306 32.96 -5.07 3.14
CA SER A 306 32.38 -6.24 3.83
C SER A 306 33.24 -7.50 3.72
N ILE A 307 34.22 -7.54 2.81
CA ILE A 307 35.09 -8.70 2.60
C ILE A 307 36.28 -8.63 3.58
N PRO A 308 36.43 -9.60 4.51
CA PRO A 308 37.52 -9.58 5.48
C PRO A 308 38.90 -9.57 4.81
N ASP A 309 39.77 -8.65 5.26
CA ASP A 309 41.17 -8.50 4.81
C ASP A 309 41.36 -8.20 3.31
N ALA A 310 40.28 -7.91 2.56
CA ALA A 310 40.38 -7.55 1.15
C ALA A 310 40.78 -6.08 0.98
N VAL A 311 41.81 -5.85 0.16
CA VAL A 311 42.24 -4.52 -0.31
C VAL A 311 41.85 -4.30 -1.77
N GLU A 312 41.58 -5.38 -2.48
CA GLU A 312 41.13 -5.42 -3.87
C GLU A 312 40.17 -6.60 -4.04
N CYS A 313 39.37 -6.56 -5.11
CA CYS A 313 38.44 -7.63 -5.41
C CYS A 313 39.17 -8.96 -5.73
N PRO A 314 38.65 -10.12 -5.27
CA PRO A 314 39.20 -11.42 -5.63
C PRO A 314 39.34 -11.62 -7.14
N VAL A 315 40.32 -12.43 -7.56
CA VAL A 315 40.69 -12.63 -8.99
C VAL A 315 39.55 -13.12 -9.90
N ASP A 316 38.50 -13.73 -9.32
CA ASP A 316 37.34 -14.27 -10.03
C ASP A 316 36.09 -13.37 -9.90
N THR A 317 36.27 -12.13 -9.44
CA THR A 317 35.19 -11.14 -9.28
C THR A 317 35.46 -9.91 -10.14
N LEU A 318 34.40 -9.25 -10.56
CA LEU A 318 34.42 -8.04 -11.36
C LEU A 318 34.28 -6.83 -10.41
N PRO A 319 35.27 -5.93 -10.36
CA PRO A 319 35.13 -4.72 -9.57
C PRO A 319 34.12 -3.77 -10.23
N LEU A 320 33.14 -3.34 -9.46
CA LEU A 320 32.09 -2.41 -9.87
C LEU A 320 32.03 -1.26 -8.87
N THR A 321 32.04 -0.02 -9.34
CA THR A 321 31.84 1.15 -8.48
C THR A 321 30.41 1.63 -8.62
N LEU A 322 29.66 1.63 -7.52
CA LEU A 322 28.31 2.17 -7.44
C LEU A 322 28.27 3.32 -6.45
N TYR A 323 27.27 4.16 -6.55
CA TYR A 323 27.05 5.30 -5.67
C TYR A 323 25.87 4.98 -4.76
N CYS A 324 26.14 4.69 -3.49
CA CYS A 324 25.15 4.19 -2.54
C CYS A 324 24.65 5.28 -1.59
N HIS A 325 23.36 5.25 -1.32
CA HIS A 325 22.71 5.96 -0.23
C HIS A 325 22.32 4.96 0.88
N GLU A 326 22.67 5.28 2.12
CA GLU A 326 22.46 4.43 3.29
C GLU A 326 21.25 4.89 4.10
N PHE A 327 20.23 4.04 4.18
CA PHE A 327 19.06 4.22 5.02
C PHE A 327 19.29 3.56 6.39
N THR A 328 19.79 4.35 7.34
CA THR A 328 20.12 3.89 8.70
C THR A 328 18.97 3.98 9.70
N GLU A 329 17.89 4.67 9.33
CA GLU A 329 16.65 4.77 10.09
C GLU A 329 15.50 4.07 9.34
N ASP A 330 14.49 3.59 10.06
CA ASP A 330 13.30 2.96 9.50
C ASP A 330 12.62 3.89 8.50
N THR A 331 12.82 3.61 7.22
CA THR A 331 12.32 4.42 6.11
C THR A 331 11.15 3.72 5.44
N TRP A 332 10.14 4.46 5.00
CA TRP A 332 9.07 3.88 4.20
C TRP A 332 9.63 3.32 2.89
N ILE A 333 9.42 2.03 2.62
CA ILE A 333 10.07 1.29 1.53
C ILE A 333 9.84 1.93 0.15
N PHE A 334 8.69 2.56 -0.09
CA PHE A 334 8.40 3.23 -1.36
C PHE A 334 9.02 4.63 -1.49
N ASN A 335 9.70 5.14 -0.47
CA ASN A 335 10.37 6.46 -0.51
C ASN A 335 11.89 6.35 -0.72
N ILE A 336 12.42 5.12 -0.79
CA ILE A 336 13.86 4.87 -0.98
C ILE A 336 14.33 5.16 -2.40
N ALA A 337 13.41 5.27 -3.35
CA ALA A 337 13.65 5.64 -4.74
C ALA A 337 12.43 6.33 -5.36
N ASP A 338 12.58 6.80 -6.60
CA ASP A 338 11.50 7.47 -7.34
C ASP A 338 10.37 6.53 -7.71
N PHE A 339 10.67 5.27 -7.96
CA PHE A 339 9.69 4.21 -8.18
C PHE A 339 10.19 2.89 -7.61
N VAL A 340 9.34 2.18 -6.88
CA VAL A 340 9.66 0.94 -6.17
C VAL A 340 8.46 0.00 -6.33
N ASN A 341 8.74 -1.23 -6.72
CA ASN A 341 7.78 -2.33 -6.65
C ASN A 341 8.23 -3.28 -5.56
N VAL A 342 7.28 -3.75 -4.77
CA VAL A 342 7.51 -4.73 -3.72
C VAL A 342 6.54 -5.86 -3.93
N LEU A 343 7.09 -7.05 -4.15
CA LEU A 343 6.34 -8.28 -4.29
C LEU A 343 6.13 -8.91 -2.91
N TYR A 344 4.88 -9.03 -2.52
CA TYR A 344 4.44 -9.74 -1.32
C TYR A 344 3.85 -11.09 -1.70
N SER A 345 4.21 -12.13 -0.95
CA SER A 345 3.57 -13.45 -1.07
C SER A 345 2.50 -13.58 -0.01
N LEU A 346 1.34 -14.13 -0.39
CA LEU A 346 0.21 -14.31 0.50
C LEU A 346 -0.19 -15.79 0.53
N SER A 347 -0.70 -16.23 1.67
CA SER A 347 -1.49 -17.45 1.78
C SER A 347 -2.82 -17.10 2.45
N SER A 348 -3.92 -17.63 1.93
CA SER A 348 -5.23 -17.24 2.45
C SER A 348 -6.28 -18.33 2.37
N ASP A 349 -6.80 -18.72 3.53
CA ASP A 349 -8.10 -19.39 3.68
C ASP A 349 -9.24 -18.40 3.96
N ALA A 350 -8.91 -17.11 4.11
CA ALA A 350 -9.86 -16.06 4.42
C ALA A 350 -10.78 -15.69 3.24
N TYR A 351 -12.02 -15.33 3.57
CA TYR A 351 -12.99 -14.81 2.60
C TYR A 351 -12.78 -13.34 2.29
N ASN A 352 -12.46 -12.53 3.30
CA ASN A 352 -12.24 -11.10 3.14
C ASN A 352 -11.09 -10.69 4.06
N VAL A 353 -10.11 -9.98 3.55
CA VAL A 353 -9.07 -9.36 4.37
C VAL A 353 -9.06 -7.88 4.04
N GLN A 354 -9.00 -7.05 5.07
CA GLN A 354 -9.04 -5.60 4.92
C GLN A 354 -7.72 -5.03 5.42
N PHE A 355 -7.01 -4.38 4.51
CA PHE A 355 -5.86 -3.55 4.82
C PHE A 355 -6.27 -2.08 4.76
N ARG A 356 -5.70 -1.27 5.64
CA ARG A 356 -5.89 0.17 5.65
C ARG A 356 -4.56 0.88 5.74
N PHE A 357 -4.39 1.85 4.85
CA PHE A 357 -3.20 2.69 4.75
C PHE A 357 -3.58 4.09 5.22
N TYR A 358 -3.02 4.52 6.34
CA TYR A 358 -3.26 5.83 6.94
C TYR A 358 -2.10 6.77 6.58
N PRO A 359 -2.32 7.80 5.74
CA PRO A 359 -1.26 8.74 5.38
C PRO A 359 -0.65 9.42 6.61
N ILE A 360 0.67 9.39 6.73
CA ILE A 360 1.40 10.12 7.79
C ILE A 360 1.60 11.57 7.31
N LYS A 361 1.40 12.55 8.20
CA LYS A 361 1.42 13.99 7.88
C LYS A 361 2.67 14.68 8.38
#